data_AF-H5TLN5-F1
#
_entry.id   AF-H5TLN5-F1
#
_cell.length_a   1.000
_cell.length_b   1.000
_cell.length_c   1.000
_cell.angle_alpha   90.00
_cell.angle_beta   90.00
_cell.angle_gamma   90.00
#
_symmetry.space_group_name_H-M   'P 1'
#
loop_
_entity.id
_entity.type
_entity.pdbx_description
1 polymer ?
#
loop_
_entity_poly.entity_id
_entity_poly.type
_entity_poly.pdbx_seq_one_letter_code
_entity_poly.pdbx_strand_id
1 'polypeptide(L)'
;MPGELKYTKSAGDTFSATLRSPLGYKLIVTGTLDVVEPEFDGHDPMLGNPALVHNAWAYAKHRTLADAAEDDKEKKSHLAQAKTHEQAATGIAELAESIGPVVRRAWCSGCLSMSDQRKVEREGLGIPICLCTACGSPTLKCASPTCENMAVRKLGAIRVPQFCAEHRHEIPSFSRANEKVQRLEDYPELLEFEAANLARVSRITLASTAAAGAVATGGILAAPALGGIVGSLAGYTGAAASSYGLAFLGGGAVAAGGFGMAGGTYVVAAMGAALGGALGTSVTNAYVGEDKSFRIEKFIDGPGTPVIVARGFSTEKDRNWAAAMDAVENRYPDSPIYRLHWGSRELNALGILLIKNLGVKQVMGVAMGLAARASKTAKLGPLAPVILTSDLMKNPWHTAKVRADRTGVALAGILAHTELENVILVGHSLGGRAMITAAETLATSKDGPSIEQVHILGAAEGQKSDWRLLNESVSDKVHNYYSTKDGVLKYLYTTAQAGSTAVGLKGFRTSYPNIADHDVSDEVGGHSEYFSKVKLR
;
A
#
# COMPACT_ATOMS: atom_id res chain seq x y z
N MET A 1 1.25 37.70 -0.23
CA MET A 1 1.53 36.96 -1.49
C MET A 1 1.04 35.53 -1.31
N PRO A 2 0.59 34.80 -2.34
CA PRO A 2 0.31 33.36 -2.16
C PRO A 2 1.60 32.65 -1.72
N GLY A 3 1.47 31.61 -0.89
CA GLY A 3 2.61 30.78 -0.51
C GLY A 3 3.23 30.14 -1.75
N GLU A 4 4.56 30.03 -1.78
CA GLU A 4 5.30 29.50 -2.93
C GLU A 4 6.32 28.46 -2.46
N LEU A 5 6.48 27.38 -3.24
CA LEU A 5 7.47 26.33 -3.00
C LEU A 5 8.39 26.21 -4.21
N LYS A 6 9.68 26.50 -4.02
CA LYS A 6 10.69 26.48 -5.10
C LYS A 6 11.62 25.29 -4.96
N TYR A 7 11.68 24.46 -5.99
CA TYR A 7 12.68 23.40 -6.12
C TYR A 7 14.02 23.96 -6.61
N THR A 8 15.13 23.44 -6.08
CA THR A 8 16.48 23.75 -6.54
C THR A 8 17.33 22.49 -6.49
N LYS A 9 17.93 22.13 -7.63
CA LYS A 9 18.93 21.05 -7.70
C LYS A 9 20.32 21.64 -7.46
N SER A 10 21.03 21.13 -6.45
CA SER A 10 22.40 21.54 -6.13
C SER A 10 23.40 20.75 -6.98
N ALA A 11 24.69 21.07 -6.88
CA ALA A 11 25.75 20.26 -7.52
C ALA A 11 25.82 18.87 -6.87
N GLY A 12 25.88 17.81 -7.69
CA GLY A 12 25.86 16.41 -7.24
C GLY A 12 24.45 15.82 -7.14
N ASP A 13 24.25 14.88 -6.21
CA ASP A 13 22.96 14.20 -5.99
C ASP A 13 22.05 14.92 -4.96
N THR A 14 22.49 16.06 -4.44
CA THR A 14 21.76 16.84 -3.45
C THR A 14 20.74 17.78 -4.11
N PHE A 15 19.56 17.89 -3.53
CA PHE A 15 18.51 18.81 -3.95
C PHE A 15 17.81 19.43 -2.74
N SER A 16 17.09 20.52 -2.98
CA SER A 16 16.37 21.25 -1.94
C SER A 16 15.03 21.79 -2.44
N ALA A 17 14.15 22.11 -1.49
CA ALA A 17 12.99 22.95 -1.74
C ALA A 17 12.90 24.07 -0.69
N THR A 18 12.60 25.28 -1.15
CA THR A 18 12.38 26.45 -0.30
C THR A 18 10.92 26.88 -0.36
N LEU A 19 10.23 26.75 0.76
CA LEU A 19 8.89 27.28 0.96
C LEU A 19 8.95 28.70 1.51
N ARG A 20 8.05 29.57 1.01
CA ARG A 20 7.73 30.87 1.62
C ARG A 20 6.23 30.97 1.88
N SER A 21 5.85 31.28 3.11
CA SER A 21 4.46 31.52 3.50
C SER A 21 3.99 32.92 3.06
N PRO A 22 2.68 33.19 3.09
CA PRO A 22 2.14 34.53 2.79
C PRO A 22 2.67 35.66 3.67
N LEU A 23 2.93 35.40 4.96
CA LEU A 23 3.58 36.35 5.88
C LEU A 23 5.12 36.37 5.77
N GLY A 24 5.69 35.62 4.83
CA GLY A 24 7.14 35.64 4.56
C GLY A 24 7.96 34.66 5.40
N TYR A 25 7.33 33.78 6.19
CA TYR A 25 8.04 32.72 6.89
C TYR A 25 8.67 31.75 5.90
N LYS A 26 9.87 31.25 6.21
CA LYS A 26 10.66 30.40 5.32
C LYS A 26 10.81 29.01 5.91
N LEU A 27 10.78 28.00 5.06
CA LEU A 27 11.25 26.65 5.34
C LEU A 27 12.12 26.20 4.17
N ILE A 28 13.23 25.56 4.47
CA ILE A 28 14.15 24.96 3.51
C ILE A 28 14.28 23.50 3.91
N VAL A 29 14.11 22.60 2.95
CA VAL A 29 14.40 21.17 3.10
C VAL A 29 15.48 20.77 2.11
N THR A 30 16.46 19.97 2.53
CA THR A 30 17.63 19.58 1.73
C THR A 30 17.99 18.12 2.00
N GLY A 31 18.46 17.41 0.96
CA GLY A 31 18.96 16.04 1.11
C GLY A 31 19.22 15.36 -0.23
N THR A 32 19.34 14.04 -0.19
CA THR A 32 19.50 13.14 -1.36
C THR A 32 18.29 12.21 -1.51
N LEU A 33 18.23 11.39 -2.56
CA LEU A 33 17.05 10.53 -2.81
C LEU A 33 16.95 9.36 -1.82
N ASP A 34 18.09 8.88 -1.33
CA ASP A 34 18.23 7.73 -0.43
C ASP A 34 17.89 8.05 1.03
N VAL A 35 17.95 9.33 1.45
CA VAL A 35 17.56 9.70 2.81
C VAL A 35 16.03 9.71 2.96
N VAL A 36 15.56 9.17 4.09
CA VAL A 36 14.14 9.14 4.45
C VAL A 36 13.69 10.52 4.89
N GLU A 37 14.40 11.10 5.86
CA GLU A 37 14.13 12.43 6.41
C GLU A 37 15.12 13.47 5.86
N PRO A 38 14.67 14.70 5.55
CA PRO A 38 15.53 15.77 5.09
C PRO A 38 16.25 16.45 6.26
N GLU A 39 17.35 17.15 5.95
CA GLU A 39 17.80 18.27 6.77
C GLU A 39 16.90 19.48 6.50
N PHE A 40 16.53 20.24 7.53
CA PHE A 40 15.65 21.40 7.35
C PHE A 40 15.99 22.58 8.26
N ASP A 41 15.74 23.79 7.75
CA ASP A 41 16.02 25.07 8.41
C ASP A 41 14.97 26.14 8.01
N GLY A 42 14.80 27.19 8.80
CA GLY A 42 13.77 28.19 8.56
C GLY A 42 13.30 28.96 9.80
N HIS A 43 12.05 29.42 9.75
CA HIS A 43 11.42 30.21 10.81
C HIS A 43 10.40 29.42 11.62
N ASP A 44 10.15 29.85 12.86
CA ASP A 44 9.53 29.05 13.91
C ASP A 44 7.98 28.96 14.00
N PRO A 45 7.21 29.26 12.94
CA PRO A 45 5.96 28.52 12.74
C PRO A 45 6.08 27.38 11.72
N MET A 46 7.12 27.39 10.89
CA MET A 46 7.26 26.40 9.81
C MET A 46 7.98 25.14 10.28
N LEU A 47 9.01 25.28 11.12
CA LEU A 47 9.82 24.15 11.62
C LEU A 47 9.03 23.23 12.55
N GLY A 48 8.12 23.79 13.34
CA GLY A 48 7.29 23.04 14.29
C GLY A 48 6.15 22.23 13.66
N ASN A 49 6.04 22.15 12.32
CA ASN A 49 4.97 21.43 11.63
C ASN A 49 5.52 20.26 10.80
N PRO A 50 5.47 19.01 11.30
CA PRO A 50 5.98 17.84 10.59
C PRO A 50 5.35 17.62 9.21
N ALA A 51 4.01 17.76 9.08
CA ALA A 51 3.34 17.62 7.79
C ALA A 51 3.83 18.63 6.76
N LEU A 52 4.17 19.86 7.16
CA LEU A 52 4.74 20.86 6.28
C LEU A 52 6.11 20.42 5.76
N VAL A 53 7.01 19.98 6.66
CA VAL A 53 8.35 19.49 6.32
C VAL A 53 8.26 18.29 5.38
N HIS A 54 7.44 17.30 5.72
CA HIS A 54 7.30 16.07 4.92
C HIS A 54 6.72 16.36 3.53
N ASN A 55 5.73 17.25 3.41
CA ASN A 55 5.17 17.61 2.10
C ASN A 55 6.16 18.44 1.27
N ALA A 56 6.90 19.37 1.87
CA ALA A 56 7.96 20.10 1.17
C ALA A 56 9.06 19.14 0.66
N TRP A 57 9.42 18.14 1.47
CA TRP A 57 10.40 17.14 1.10
C TRP A 57 9.91 16.21 -0.02
N ALA A 58 8.70 15.67 0.11
CA ALA A 58 8.10 14.82 -0.92
C ALA A 58 7.94 15.55 -2.26
N TYR A 59 7.59 16.84 -2.24
CA TYR A 59 7.63 17.69 -3.43
C TYR A 59 9.04 17.69 -4.06
N ALA A 60 10.08 17.92 -3.28
CA ALA A 60 11.45 17.96 -3.77
C ALA A 60 11.88 16.62 -4.38
N LYS A 61 11.62 15.50 -3.68
CA LYS A 61 11.93 14.14 -4.19
C LYS A 61 11.22 13.85 -5.51
N HIS A 62 9.92 14.16 -5.61
CA HIS A 62 9.17 13.92 -6.84
C HIS A 62 9.60 14.83 -7.99
N ARG A 63 10.07 16.06 -7.72
CA ARG A 63 10.68 16.89 -8.77
C ARG A 63 11.98 16.28 -9.26
N THR A 64 12.85 15.80 -8.37
CA THR A 64 14.10 15.12 -8.73
C THR A 64 13.84 13.83 -9.51
N LEU A 65 12.89 13.01 -9.10
CA LEU A 65 12.49 11.79 -9.83
C LEU A 65 11.89 12.11 -11.19
N ALA A 66 11.09 13.17 -11.31
CA ALA A 66 10.57 13.63 -12.60
C ALA A 66 11.68 14.13 -13.55
N ASP A 67 12.73 14.73 -13.00
CA ASP A 67 13.90 15.18 -13.78
C ASP A 67 14.75 13.98 -14.25
N ALA A 68 14.78 12.89 -13.47
CA ALA A 68 15.53 11.65 -13.77
C ALA A 68 14.75 10.61 -14.60
N ALA A 69 13.42 10.72 -14.67
CA ALA A 69 12.58 9.76 -15.37
C ALA A 69 12.86 9.74 -16.88
N GLU A 70 13.16 8.56 -17.41
CA GLU A 70 13.38 8.32 -18.85
C GLU A 70 12.05 8.22 -19.61
N ASP A 71 11.00 7.73 -18.93
CA ASP A 71 9.66 7.55 -19.50
C ASP A 71 8.75 8.77 -19.23
N ASP A 72 8.07 9.24 -20.28
CA ASP A 72 7.18 10.41 -20.22
C ASP A 72 5.99 10.22 -19.25
N LYS A 73 5.50 8.99 -19.08
CA LYS A 73 4.36 8.70 -18.20
C LYS A 73 4.82 8.66 -16.74
N GLU A 74 5.98 8.07 -16.46
CA GLU A 74 6.64 8.13 -15.15
C GLU A 74 6.91 9.59 -14.75
N LYS A 75 7.48 10.38 -15.67
CA LYS A 75 7.69 11.82 -15.46
C LYS A 75 6.40 12.57 -15.13
N LYS A 76 5.33 12.36 -15.91
CA LYS A 76 4.01 12.97 -15.65
C LYS A 76 3.44 12.54 -14.29
N SER A 77 3.61 11.27 -13.92
CA SER A 77 3.19 10.73 -12.63
C SER A 77 3.89 11.44 -11.47
N HIS A 78 5.21 11.63 -11.55
CA HIS A 78 5.99 12.33 -10.53
C HIS A 78 5.65 13.82 -10.47
N LEU A 79 5.46 14.50 -11.60
CA LEU A 79 5.02 15.90 -11.61
C LEU A 79 3.63 16.10 -10.99
N ALA A 80 2.71 15.17 -11.22
CA ALA A 80 1.39 15.21 -10.58
C ALA A 80 1.49 15.05 -9.06
N GLN A 81 2.32 14.11 -8.59
CA GLN A 81 2.58 13.91 -7.16
C GLN A 81 3.25 15.14 -6.52
N ALA A 82 4.26 15.71 -7.18
CA ALA A 82 4.91 16.95 -6.73
C ALA A 82 3.88 18.08 -6.54
N LYS A 83 3.02 18.31 -7.54
CA LYS A 83 1.98 19.35 -7.45
C LYS A 83 1.02 19.13 -6.27
N THR A 84 0.66 17.89 -5.97
CA THR A 84 -0.18 17.59 -4.79
C THR A 84 0.52 17.97 -3.49
N HIS A 85 1.80 17.62 -3.35
CA HIS A 85 2.58 17.96 -2.17
C HIS A 85 2.86 19.46 -2.03
N GLU A 86 3.05 20.17 -3.15
CA GLU A 86 3.17 21.63 -3.19
C GLU A 86 1.90 22.30 -2.65
N GLN A 87 0.72 21.88 -3.12
CA GLN A 87 -0.56 22.41 -2.65
C GLN A 87 -0.79 22.13 -1.16
N ALA A 88 -0.39 20.95 -0.69
CA ALA A 88 -0.47 20.60 0.73
C ALA A 88 0.48 21.48 1.57
N ALA A 89 1.76 21.57 1.19
CA ALA A 89 2.76 22.35 1.91
C ALA A 89 2.39 23.83 1.98
N THR A 90 2.07 24.45 0.85
CA THR A 90 1.68 25.87 0.79
C THR A 90 0.41 26.16 1.60
N GLY A 91 -0.60 25.27 1.53
CA GLY A 91 -1.82 25.40 2.32
C GLY A 91 -1.63 25.17 3.82
N ILE A 92 -0.71 24.30 4.24
CA ILE A 92 -0.34 24.12 5.64
C ILE A 92 0.43 25.34 6.15
N ALA A 93 1.35 25.89 5.37
CA ALA A 93 2.12 27.08 5.75
C ALA A 93 1.23 28.29 6.04
N GLU A 94 0.20 28.52 5.21
CA GLU A 94 -0.81 29.57 5.44
C GLU A 94 -1.62 29.35 6.74
N LEU A 95 -1.77 28.10 7.20
CA LEU A 95 -2.44 27.81 8.46
C LEU A 95 -1.50 27.94 9.66
N ALA A 96 -0.24 27.52 9.48
CA ALA A 96 0.76 27.49 10.54
C ALA A 96 1.17 28.90 11.01
N GLU A 97 1.03 29.91 10.15
CA GLU A 97 1.35 31.30 10.49
C GLU A 97 0.26 32.02 11.33
N SER A 98 -0.91 31.40 11.52
CA SER A 98 -2.04 31.98 12.26
C SER A 98 -2.56 31.06 13.38
N ILE A 99 -1.69 30.34 14.08
CA ILE A 99 -2.12 29.43 15.15
C ILE A 99 -2.51 30.21 16.42
N GLY A 100 -3.75 30.06 16.85
CA GLY A 100 -4.28 30.69 18.07
C GLY A 100 -3.95 29.95 19.38
N PRO A 101 -4.45 30.47 20.51
CA PRO A 101 -4.22 29.91 21.84
C PRO A 101 -5.21 28.79 22.20
N VAL A 102 -6.32 28.65 21.47
CA VAL A 102 -7.35 27.65 21.77
C VAL A 102 -6.85 26.26 21.41
N VAL A 103 -6.78 25.37 22.41
CA VAL A 103 -6.36 23.98 22.27
C VAL A 103 -7.53 23.05 22.60
N ARG A 104 -7.65 21.97 21.83
CA ARG A 104 -8.53 20.85 22.14
C ARG A 104 -7.75 19.56 22.06
N ARG A 105 -7.91 18.66 23.03
CA ARG A 105 -7.40 17.29 22.94
C ARG A 105 -8.43 16.40 22.25
N ALA A 106 -8.06 15.77 21.13
CA ALA A 106 -8.94 14.88 20.37
C ALA A 106 -8.13 13.93 19.49
N TRP A 107 -8.75 12.84 19.04
CA TRP A 107 -8.15 11.93 18.06
C TRP A 107 -8.00 12.61 16.70
N CYS A 108 -6.82 12.54 16.12
CA CYS A 108 -6.51 13.11 14.81
C CYS A 108 -6.60 12.05 13.71
N SER A 109 -7.46 12.23 12.70
CA SER A 109 -7.49 11.32 11.54
C SER A 109 -6.27 11.38 10.62
N GLY A 110 -5.34 12.32 10.85
CA GLY A 110 -4.12 12.48 10.06
C GLY A 110 -2.98 11.57 10.55
N CYS A 111 -2.72 11.54 11.85
CA CYS A 111 -1.72 10.68 12.47
C CYS A 111 -2.30 9.52 13.28
N LEU A 112 -3.62 9.44 13.36
CA LEU A 112 -4.37 8.41 14.09
C LEU A 112 -4.02 8.32 15.58
N SER A 113 -3.54 9.42 16.16
CA SER A 113 -3.17 9.52 17.57
C SER A 113 -3.96 10.61 18.30
N MET A 114 -4.14 10.41 19.61
CA MET A 114 -4.70 11.39 20.52
C MET A 114 -3.69 12.51 20.70
N SER A 115 -4.05 13.73 20.33
CA SER A 115 -3.12 14.85 20.33
C SER A 115 -3.86 16.18 20.50
N ASP A 116 -3.10 17.20 20.90
CA ASP A 116 -3.61 18.55 21.00
C ASP A 116 -3.82 19.13 19.60
N GLN A 117 -4.95 19.78 19.42
CA GLN A 117 -5.42 20.40 18.19
C GLN A 117 -5.51 21.90 18.45
N ARG A 118 -4.61 22.68 17.83
CA ARG A 118 -4.58 24.13 18.02
C ARG A 118 -5.43 24.80 16.96
N LYS A 119 -6.39 25.61 17.37
CA LYS A 119 -7.28 26.33 16.47
C LYS A 119 -6.49 27.38 15.69
N VAL A 120 -6.76 27.50 14.39
CA VAL A 120 -6.21 28.57 13.55
C VAL A 120 -7.11 29.81 13.67
N GLU A 121 -6.51 30.96 13.92
CA GLU A 121 -7.17 32.27 13.91
C GLU A 121 -7.36 32.75 12.48
N ARG A 122 -8.61 33.02 12.11
CA ARG A 122 -8.98 33.53 10.79
C ARG A 122 -10.17 34.47 10.94
N GLU A 123 -10.18 35.52 10.14
CA GLU A 123 -11.33 36.42 10.06
C GLU A 123 -12.46 35.77 9.25
N GLY A 124 -13.71 35.91 9.73
CA GLY A 124 -14.92 35.48 9.01
C GLY A 124 -15.61 34.20 9.52
N LEU A 125 -16.76 33.88 8.92
CA LEU A 125 -17.68 32.79 9.31
C LEU A 125 -17.28 31.41 8.74
N GLY A 126 -15.98 31.12 8.64
CA GLY A 126 -15.47 29.85 8.15
C GLY A 126 -15.66 28.69 9.13
N ILE A 127 -15.67 27.45 8.63
CA ILE A 127 -15.62 26.26 9.50
C ILE A 127 -14.31 26.31 10.31
N PRO A 128 -14.35 26.16 11.64
CA PRO A 128 -13.14 26.19 12.47
C PRO A 128 -12.12 25.14 12.00
N ILE A 129 -10.88 25.59 11.79
CA ILE A 129 -9.75 24.75 11.39
C ILE A 129 -8.81 24.64 12.59
N CYS A 130 -8.26 23.45 12.79
CA CYS A 130 -7.17 23.23 13.73
C CYS A 130 -5.94 22.69 13.00
N LEU A 131 -4.77 22.83 13.61
CA LEU A 131 -3.58 22.07 13.27
C LEU A 131 -3.31 21.07 14.39
N CYS A 132 -3.10 19.81 14.01
CA CYS A 132 -2.63 18.79 14.94
C CYS A 132 -1.21 19.13 15.39
N THR A 133 -0.96 19.16 16.69
CA THR A 133 0.38 19.42 17.25
C THR A 133 1.36 18.26 17.05
N ALA A 134 0.85 17.03 16.95
CA ALA A 134 1.70 15.85 16.79
C ALA A 134 2.20 15.67 15.35
N CYS A 135 1.34 15.87 14.35
CA CYS A 135 1.71 15.65 12.95
C CYS A 135 1.62 16.88 12.06
N GLY A 136 1.09 18.00 12.55
CA GLY A 136 0.95 19.22 11.76
C GLY A 136 -0.20 19.22 10.74
N SER A 137 -0.96 18.13 10.63
CA SER A 137 -2.07 18.01 9.67
C SER A 137 -3.19 19.03 9.96
N PRO A 138 -3.75 19.68 8.92
CA PRO A 138 -4.98 20.45 9.04
C PRO A 138 -6.17 19.56 9.36
N THR A 139 -6.89 19.90 10.42
CA THR A 139 -8.04 19.14 10.89
C THR A 139 -9.25 20.03 11.15
N LEU A 140 -10.42 19.41 11.24
CA LEU A 140 -11.66 20.04 11.68
C LEU A 140 -12.52 19.01 12.43
N LYS A 141 -13.49 19.46 13.23
CA LYS A 141 -14.38 18.54 13.98
C LYS A 141 -15.11 17.62 12.99
N CYS A 142 -15.13 16.32 13.27
CA CYS A 142 -15.91 15.35 12.50
C CYS A 142 -17.36 15.85 12.33
N ALA A 143 -17.90 15.70 11.12
CA ALA A 143 -19.26 16.12 10.82
C ALA A 143 -20.36 15.27 11.49
N SER A 144 -20.00 14.16 12.13
CA SER A 144 -20.94 13.37 12.95
C SER A 144 -21.36 14.18 14.19
N PRO A 145 -22.66 14.38 14.47
CA PRO A 145 -23.14 15.30 15.51
C PRO A 145 -22.57 15.04 16.91
N THR A 146 -22.44 13.77 17.27
CA THR A 146 -21.99 13.30 18.60
C THR A 146 -20.50 12.97 18.64
N CYS A 147 -19.78 13.08 17.52
CA CYS A 147 -18.36 12.72 17.46
C CYS A 147 -17.48 13.92 17.81
N GLU A 148 -16.51 13.71 18.69
CA GLU A 148 -15.53 14.72 19.06
C GLU A 148 -14.19 14.60 18.32
N ASN A 149 -14.01 13.49 17.58
CA ASN A 149 -12.80 13.20 16.81
C ASN A 149 -12.61 14.18 15.65
N MET A 150 -11.37 14.33 15.20
CA MET A 150 -11.00 15.29 14.18
C MET A 150 -10.84 14.62 12.83
N ALA A 151 -11.50 15.16 11.80
CA ALA A 151 -11.33 14.78 10.42
C ALA A 151 -10.18 15.55 9.76
N VAL A 152 -9.45 14.92 8.84
CA VAL A 152 -8.46 15.64 8.01
C VAL A 152 -9.19 16.63 7.11
N ARG A 153 -8.79 17.89 7.16
CA ARG A 153 -9.34 18.93 6.30
C ARG A 153 -8.66 18.88 4.95
N LYS A 154 -9.44 18.69 3.88
CA LYS A 154 -8.96 18.86 2.52
C LYS A 154 -8.80 20.35 2.20
N LEU A 155 -7.66 20.72 1.64
CA LEU A 155 -7.39 22.08 1.16
C LEU A 155 -8.13 22.26 -0.17
N GLY A 156 -9.08 23.20 -0.24
CA GLY A 156 -9.89 23.47 -1.44
C GLY A 156 -11.20 24.21 -1.18
N ALA A 157 -11.89 24.61 -2.26
CA ALA A 157 -13.10 25.44 -2.21
C ALA A 157 -14.40 24.69 -1.84
N ILE A 158 -14.40 23.35 -1.94
CA ILE A 158 -15.62 22.55 -1.78
C ILE A 158 -15.84 22.19 -0.30
N ARG A 159 -16.92 22.72 0.28
CA ARG A 159 -17.37 22.44 1.66
C ARG A 159 -18.26 21.19 1.71
N VAL A 160 -17.70 20.00 1.52
CA VAL A 160 -18.42 18.75 1.88
C VAL A 160 -18.15 18.37 3.33
N PRO A 161 -19.14 17.81 4.06
CA PRO A 161 -18.93 17.26 5.39
C PRO A 161 -17.73 16.31 5.41
N GLN A 162 -16.75 16.59 6.28
CA GLN A 162 -15.60 15.70 6.47
C GLN A 162 -15.84 14.85 7.70
N PHE A 163 -15.66 13.54 7.55
CA PHE A 163 -15.80 12.56 8.62
C PHE A 163 -14.41 12.11 9.09
N CYS A 164 -14.28 11.76 10.37
CA CYS A 164 -13.04 11.19 10.90
C CYS A 164 -12.76 9.79 10.34
N ALA A 165 -11.56 9.25 10.60
CA ALA A 165 -11.13 7.94 10.12
C ALA A 165 -12.12 6.80 10.47
N GLU A 166 -12.67 6.78 11.68
CA GLU A 166 -13.71 5.82 12.09
C GLU A 166 -14.98 5.95 11.23
N HIS A 167 -15.53 7.15 11.09
CA HIS A 167 -16.75 7.39 10.32
C HIS A 167 -16.54 7.29 8.79
N ARG A 168 -15.29 7.11 8.36
CA ARG A 168 -14.92 6.74 6.98
C ARG A 168 -14.66 5.24 6.82
N HIS A 169 -14.65 4.48 7.90
CA HIS A 169 -14.19 3.09 7.97
C HIS A 169 -12.74 2.93 7.48
N GLU A 170 -11.88 3.91 7.74
CA GLU A 170 -10.44 3.78 7.53
C GLU A 170 -9.80 2.97 8.66
N ILE A 171 -10.26 3.19 9.90
CA ILE A 171 -9.94 2.37 11.06
C ILE A 171 -11.23 1.88 11.73
N PRO A 172 -11.21 0.75 12.44
CA PRO A 172 -12.34 0.25 13.22
C PRO A 172 -12.77 1.18 14.36
N SER A 173 -11.77 1.63 15.14
CA SER A 173 -11.92 2.51 16.30
C SER A 173 -10.57 3.16 16.58
N PHE A 174 -10.54 4.42 17.04
CA PHE A 174 -9.32 5.07 17.51
C PHE A 174 -8.86 4.50 18.84
N SER A 175 -9.77 4.20 19.77
CA SER A 175 -9.42 3.68 21.09
C SER A 175 -8.89 2.25 21.02
N ARG A 176 -9.42 1.44 20.10
CA ARG A 176 -8.99 0.04 19.91
C ARG A 176 -7.91 -0.12 18.84
N ALA A 177 -7.43 0.96 18.24
CA ALA A 177 -6.58 0.91 17.05
C ALA A 177 -5.22 0.21 17.27
N ASN A 178 -4.78 0.12 18.53
CA ASN A 178 -3.55 -0.52 18.98
C ASN A 178 -3.83 -1.74 19.88
N GLU A 179 -5.09 -2.17 20.02
CA GLU A 179 -5.42 -3.36 20.79
C GLU A 179 -4.91 -4.60 20.08
N LYS A 180 -4.51 -5.60 20.86
CA LYS A 180 -4.08 -6.90 20.35
C LYS A 180 -5.14 -7.95 20.65
N VAL A 181 -5.24 -8.92 19.75
CA VAL A 181 -5.99 -10.15 19.99
C VAL A 181 -5.06 -11.23 20.54
N GLN A 182 -5.59 -12.08 21.42
CA GLN A 182 -4.79 -13.14 22.05
C GLN A 182 -4.40 -14.23 21.06
N ARG A 183 -5.31 -14.58 20.14
CA ARG A 183 -5.11 -15.67 19.17
C ARG A 183 -5.22 -15.13 17.76
N LEU A 184 -4.46 -15.73 16.85
CA LEU A 184 -4.43 -15.29 15.46
C LEU A 184 -5.80 -15.45 14.77
N GLU A 185 -6.59 -16.46 15.14
CA GLU A 185 -7.95 -16.66 14.63
C GLU A 185 -8.95 -15.58 15.04
N ASP A 186 -8.65 -14.80 16.08
CA ASP A 186 -9.50 -13.72 16.59
C ASP A 186 -9.24 -12.39 15.85
N TYR A 187 -8.33 -12.38 14.85
CA TYR A 187 -8.06 -11.19 14.03
C TYR A 187 -9.29 -10.49 13.43
N PRO A 188 -10.45 -11.14 13.14
CA PRO A 188 -11.63 -10.43 12.66
C PRO A 188 -12.12 -9.36 13.65
N GLU A 189 -11.90 -9.54 14.95
CA GLU A 189 -12.26 -8.57 16.00
C GLU A 189 -11.52 -7.24 15.82
N LEU A 190 -10.28 -7.29 15.31
CA LEU A 190 -9.49 -6.11 14.95
C LEU A 190 -10.08 -5.33 13.77
N LEU A 191 -11.04 -5.90 13.03
CA LEU A 191 -11.65 -5.30 11.84
C LEU A 191 -13.10 -4.85 12.07
N GLU A 192 -13.63 -5.01 13.28
CA GLU A 192 -14.99 -4.63 13.62
C GLU A 192 -15.13 -3.14 13.90
N PHE A 193 -15.89 -2.44 13.05
CA PHE A 193 -16.12 -1.00 13.20
C PHE A 193 -17.13 -0.69 14.32
N GLU A 194 -16.76 0.19 15.25
CA GLU A 194 -17.69 0.69 16.27
C GLU A 194 -18.62 1.77 15.73
N ALA A 195 -18.14 2.55 14.76
CA ALA A 195 -18.87 3.66 14.15
C ALA A 195 -19.51 3.26 12.82
N ALA A 196 -20.65 3.88 12.51
CA ALA A 196 -21.26 3.76 11.19
C ALA A 196 -20.42 4.48 10.11
N ASN A 197 -20.43 3.95 8.88
CA ASN A 197 -19.75 4.59 7.75
C ASN A 197 -20.53 5.79 7.22
N LEU A 198 -20.51 6.90 7.95
CA LEU A 198 -21.24 8.11 7.57
C LEU A 198 -20.74 8.71 6.26
N ALA A 199 -19.46 8.51 5.91
CA ALA A 199 -18.95 8.95 4.61
C ALA A 199 -19.53 8.16 3.44
N ARG A 200 -19.76 6.85 3.60
CA ARG A 200 -20.45 6.01 2.61
C ARG A 200 -21.93 6.33 2.58
N VAL A 201 -22.58 6.46 3.74
CA VAL A 201 -24.00 6.84 3.83
C VAL A 201 -24.22 8.18 3.14
N SER A 202 -23.43 9.21 3.46
CA SER A 202 -23.57 10.54 2.83
C SER A 202 -23.37 10.48 1.32
N ARG A 203 -22.43 9.66 0.82
CA ARG A 203 -22.23 9.46 -0.63
C ARG A 203 -23.42 8.77 -1.29
N ILE A 204 -23.97 7.72 -0.68
CA ILE A 204 -25.13 6.98 -1.21
C ILE A 204 -26.36 7.88 -1.18
N THR A 205 -26.64 8.54 -0.06
CA THR A 205 -27.76 9.48 0.07
C THR A 205 -27.65 10.58 -0.98
N LEU A 206 -26.48 11.22 -1.11
CA LEU A 206 -26.26 12.26 -2.12
C LEU A 206 -26.47 11.74 -3.55
N ALA A 207 -25.97 10.54 -3.86
CA ALA A 207 -26.17 9.91 -5.17
C ALA A 207 -27.64 9.58 -5.42
N SER A 208 -28.36 9.09 -4.42
CA SER A 208 -29.80 8.77 -4.52
C SER A 208 -30.66 10.02 -4.67
N THR A 209 -30.35 11.11 -3.96
CA THR A 209 -31.04 12.40 -4.14
C THR A 209 -30.71 13.05 -5.49
N ALA A 210 -29.50 12.85 -6.02
CA ALA A 210 -29.15 13.31 -7.37
C ALA A 210 -29.86 12.49 -8.45
N ALA A 211 -30.01 11.17 -8.27
CA ALA A 211 -30.81 10.32 -9.15
C ALA A 211 -32.31 10.62 -9.05
N ALA A 212 -32.81 10.96 -7.85
CA ALA A 212 -34.17 11.42 -7.62
C ALA A 212 -34.40 12.89 -8.03
N GLY A 213 -33.34 13.63 -8.37
CA GLY A 213 -33.36 15.00 -8.86
C GLY A 213 -34.01 15.20 -10.24
N ALA A 214 -34.83 14.24 -10.68
CA ALA A 214 -35.86 14.43 -11.70
C ALA A 214 -37.25 14.76 -11.09
N VAL A 215 -37.48 14.65 -9.77
CA VAL A 215 -38.77 15.03 -9.15
C VAL A 215 -38.59 15.63 -7.74
N ALA A 216 -38.76 16.96 -7.70
CA ALA A 216 -39.43 17.80 -6.70
C ALA A 216 -39.19 17.68 -5.17
N THR A 217 -38.68 18.81 -4.65
CA THR A 217 -39.10 19.57 -3.45
C THR A 217 -38.99 18.96 -2.05
N GLY A 218 -38.01 19.46 -1.29
CA GLY A 218 -38.15 19.67 0.15
C GLY A 218 -36.99 19.17 1.03
N GLY A 219 -35.90 19.94 1.11
CA GLY A 219 -35.08 20.00 2.33
C GLY A 219 -33.79 19.19 2.43
N ILE A 220 -32.80 19.41 1.54
CA ILE A 220 -31.36 19.49 1.89
C ILE A 220 -30.71 20.51 0.94
N LEU A 221 -30.54 21.76 1.38
CA LEU A 221 -29.78 22.77 0.64
C LEU A 221 -28.31 22.73 1.06
N ALA A 222 -27.51 21.96 0.31
CA ALA A 222 -26.10 22.23 0.03
C ALA A 222 -25.62 21.26 -1.07
N ALA A 223 -25.90 21.59 -2.34
CA ALA A 223 -25.21 20.95 -3.45
C ALA A 223 -23.76 21.44 -3.50
N PRO A 224 -22.80 20.51 -3.60
CA PRO A 224 -21.85 20.61 -4.68
C PRO A 224 -21.78 19.32 -5.51
N ALA A 225 -21.57 19.54 -6.79
CA ALA A 225 -21.61 18.57 -7.84
C ALA A 225 -20.47 17.52 -7.77
N LEU A 226 -20.85 16.31 -8.17
CA LEU A 226 -20.06 15.22 -8.75
C LEU A 226 -19.12 14.41 -7.82
N GLY A 227 -19.63 13.24 -7.44
CA GLY A 227 -18.83 12.08 -7.01
C GLY A 227 -17.96 11.43 -8.10
N GLY A 228 -17.79 12.08 -9.26
CA GLY A 228 -16.87 11.69 -10.33
C GLY A 228 -15.71 12.67 -10.57
N ILE A 229 -15.69 13.84 -9.92
CA ILE A 229 -14.83 14.97 -10.33
C ILE A 229 -13.36 14.83 -9.92
N VAL A 230 -13.01 14.17 -8.82
CA VAL A 230 -11.60 14.23 -8.38
C VAL A 230 -10.68 13.33 -9.22
N GLY A 231 -11.14 12.17 -9.67
CA GLY A 231 -10.40 11.36 -10.65
C GLY A 231 -10.42 11.97 -12.05
N SER A 232 -11.53 12.60 -12.45
CA SER A 232 -11.71 13.16 -13.79
C SER A 232 -11.12 14.56 -14.00
N LEU A 233 -10.93 15.37 -12.94
CA LEU A 233 -10.17 16.64 -13.01
C LEU A 233 -8.68 16.42 -13.29
N ALA A 234 -8.16 15.23 -13.01
CA ALA A 234 -6.81 14.78 -13.39
C ALA A 234 -6.81 13.91 -14.68
N GLY A 235 -7.97 13.75 -15.34
CA GLY A 235 -8.11 13.01 -16.59
C GLY A 235 -8.19 11.48 -16.46
N TYR A 236 -8.39 10.92 -15.26
CA TYR A 236 -8.46 9.47 -15.04
C TYR A 236 -9.89 8.94 -14.93
N THR A 237 -10.15 7.78 -15.55
CA THR A 237 -11.44 7.06 -15.52
C THR A 237 -11.27 5.65 -14.94
N GLY A 238 -12.36 5.04 -14.46
CA GLY A 238 -12.37 3.65 -13.98
C GLY A 238 -11.57 3.41 -12.69
N ALA A 239 -10.92 2.24 -12.58
CA ALA A 239 -10.18 1.82 -11.37
C ALA A 239 -9.00 2.76 -10.99
N ALA A 240 -8.53 3.58 -11.94
CA ALA A 240 -7.54 4.63 -11.68
C ALA A 240 -8.16 5.81 -10.91
N ALA A 241 -9.42 6.15 -11.19
CA ALA A 241 -10.17 7.15 -10.43
C ALA A 241 -10.53 6.67 -9.02
N SER A 242 -10.73 5.36 -8.81
CA SER A 242 -10.96 4.80 -7.47
C SER A 242 -9.67 4.69 -6.65
N SER A 243 -8.53 4.37 -7.26
CA SER A 243 -7.23 4.31 -6.57
C SER A 243 -6.69 5.70 -6.22
N TYR A 244 -6.82 6.66 -7.15
CA TYR A 244 -6.55 8.08 -6.90
C TYR A 244 -7.55 8.66 -5.90
N GLY A 245 -8.82 8.27 -6.00
CA GLY A 245 -9.88 8.63 -5.07
C GLY A 245 -9.63 8.07 -3.66
N LEU A 246 -9.09 6.87 -3.50
CA LEU A 246 -8.71 6.28 -2.22
C LEU A 246 -7.43 6.91 -1.65
N ALA A 247 -6.42 7.20 -2.48
CA ALA A 247 -5.24 7.97 -2.09
C ALA A 247 -5.59 9.42 -1.68
N PHE A 248 -6.63 10.01 -2.29
CA PHE A 248 -7.11 11.35 -2.00
C PHE A 248 -8.18 11.41 -0.89
N LEU A 249 -8.99 10.36 -0.69
CA LEU A 249 -10.02 10.28 0.37
C LEU A 249 -9.46 9.73 1.68
N GLY A 250 -8.42 8.89 1.62
CA GLY A 250 -7.62 8.41 2.73
C GLY A 250 -6.59 9.44 3.17
N GLY A 251 -7.02 10.63 3.61
CA GLY A 251 -6.15 11.75 4.03
C GLY A 251 -5.09 11.44 5.11
N GLY A 252 -4.99 10.20 5.61
CA GLY A 252 -3.86 9.69 6.39
C GLY A 252 -2.69 9.18 5.52
N ALA A 253 -2.92 8.73 4.28
CA ALA A 253 -1.86 8.30 3.35
C ALA A 253 -1.03 9.48 2.80
N VAL A 254 -1.59 10.69 2.80
CA VAL A 254 -0.83 11.92 2.48
C VAL A 254 0.06 12.36 3.65
N ALA A 255 -0.28 11.95 4.88
CA ALA A 255 0.53 12.22 6.07
C ALA A 255 1.57 11.13 6.35
N ALA A 256 1.33 9.88 5.94
CA ALA A 256 2.22 8.73 6.11
C ALA A 256 3.06 8.35 4.87
N GLY A 257 3.16 9.25 3.88
CA GLY A 257 3.98 9.06 2.67
C GLY A 257 3.15 8.56 1.48
N GLY A 258 2.79 9.49 0.60
CA GLY A 258 1.94 9.32 -0.59
C GLY A 258 2.50 8.42 -1.70
N PHE A 259 2.92 7.20 -1.37
CA PHE A 259 3.42 6.22 -2.33
C PHE A 259 2.25 5.42 -2.94
N GLY A 260 1.47 6.07 -3.81
CA GLY A 260 0.49 5.38 -4.63
C GLY A 260 1.16 4.37 -5.57
N MET A 261 0.70 3.11 -5.57
CA MET A 261 0.81 2.04 -6.58
C MET A 261 2.16 1.69 -7.25
N ALA A 262 3.20 2.53 -7.20
CA ALA A 262 4.47 2.35 -7.91
C ALA A 262 5.66 2.03 -6.99
N GLY A 263 5.48 2.08 -5.66
CA GLY A 263 6.57 2.03 -4.68
C GLY A 263 6.60 0.78 -3.80
N GLY A 264 6.40 -0.43 -4.34
CA GLY A 264 6.27 -1.67 -3.55
C GLY A 264 7.41 -1.94 -2.55
N THR A 265 8.62 -1.42 -2.78
CA THR A 265 9.76 -1.50 -1.84
C THR A 265 9.85 -0.34 -0.84
N TYR A 266 9.37 0.86 -1.20
CA TYR A 266 9.36 2.02 -0.29
C TYR A 266 8.20 1.98 0.71
N VAL A 267 7.10 1.30 0.36
CA VAL A 267 5.95 1.07 1.27
C VAL A 267 6.36 0.19 2.45
N VAL A 268 7.21 -0.82 2.25
CA VAL A 268 7.60 -1.76 3.32
C VAL A 268 8.41 -1.07 4.43
N ALA A 269 9.42 -0.27 4.07
CA ALA A 269 10.26 0.43 5.05
C ALA A 269 9.51 1.52 5.83
N ALA A 270 8.57 2.23 5.19
CA ALA A 270 7.80 3.29 5.83
C ALA A 270 6.67 2.77 6.75
N MET A 271 6.14 1.57 6.49
CA MET A 271 4.99 1.03 7.24
C MET A 271 5.37 0.25 8.49
N GLY A 272 6.54 -0.39 8.51
CA GLY A 272 7.01 -1.21 9.60
C GLY A 272 6.95 -0.62 10.99
N ALA A 273 7.52 0.59 11.15
CA ALA A 273 7.62 1.27 12.44
C ALA A 273 6.25 1.66 13.03
N ALA A 274 5.20 1.64 12.21
CA ALA A 274 3.84 1.99 12.60
C ALA A 274 2.86 0.81 12.50
N LEU A 275 3.36 -0.42 12.27
CA LEU A 275 2.54 -1.61 12.06
C LEU A 275 1.68 -1.99 13.26
N GLY A 276 2.20 -1.86 14.49
CA GLY A 276 1.47 -2.15 15.73
C GLY A 276 0.57 -1.01 16.20
N GLY A 277 0.39 0.01 15.37
CA GLY A 277 -0.46 1.15 15.67
C GLY A 277 -1.60 1.32 14.68
N ALA A 278 -2.42 2.34 14.94
CA ALA A 278 -3.57 2.70 14.13
C ALA A 278 -3.29 2.84 12.61
N LEU A 279 -2.08 3.23 12.22
CA LEU A 279 -1.67 3.29 10.80
C LEU A 279 -1.60 1.88 10.19
N GLY A 280 -0.96 0.92 10.86
CA GLY A 280 -0.97 -0.49 10.46
C GLY A 280 -2.40 -1.03 10.36
N THR A 281 -3.23 -0.75 11.36
CA THR A 281 -4.67 -1.10 11.36
C THR A 281 -5.40 -0.54 10.13
N SER A 282 -5.14 0.73 9.77
CA SER A 282 -5.79 1.34 8.60
C SER A 282 -5.43 0.67 7.27
N VAL A 283 -4.16 0.26 7.12
CA VAL A 283 -3.66 -0.41 5.90
C VAL A 283 -4.22 -1.82 5.81
N THR A 284 -4.17 -2.57 6.91
CA THR A 284 -4.76 -3.91 7.02
C THR A 284 -6.24 -3.88 6.67
N ASN A 285 -6.99 -2.99 7.31
CA ASN A 285 -8.42 -2.84 7.09
C ASN A 285 -8.75 -2.47 5.63
N ALA A 286 -8.00 -1.54 5.02
CA ALA A 286 -8.18 -1.21 3.61
C ALA A 286 -7.97 -2.42 2.69
N TYR A 287 -6.97 -3.26 2.97
CA TYR A 287 -6.70 -4.45 2.18
C TYR A 287 -7.75 -5.55 2.37
N VAL A 288 -8.05 -5.94 3.62
CA VAL A 288 -9.06 -6.97 3.93
C VAL A 288 -10.45 -6.53 3.47
N GLY A 289 -10.74 -5.23 3.56
CA GLY A 289 -11.95 -4.63 3.01
C GLY A 289 -12.08 -4.79 1.48
N GLU A 290 -10.97 -4.69 0.74
CA GLU A 290 -10.90 -4.83 -0.71
C GLU A 290 -10.88 -6.30 -1.17
N ASP A 291 -10.08 -7.16 -0.53
CA ASP A 291 -9.98 -8.58 -0.84
C ASP A 291 -10.89 -9.42 0.05
N LYS A 292 -12.12 -9.67 -0.42
CA LYS A 292 -13.09 -10.54 0.27
C LYS A 292 -12.67 -12.00 0.39
N SER A 293 -11.61 -12.43 -0.31
CA SER A 293 -11.04 -13.77 -0.16
C SER A 293 -9.96 -13.84 0.92
N PHE A 294 -9.53 -12.70 1.48
CA PHE A 294 -8.58 -12.69 2.58
C PHE A 294 -9.18 -13.37 3.81
N ARG A 295 -8.56 -14.46 4.26
CA ARG A 295 -8.91 -15.14 5.50
C ARG A 295 -7.71 -15.87 6.10
N ILE A 296 -7.51 -15.75 7.40
CA ILE A 296 -6.61 -16.61 8.15
C ILE A 296 -7.47 -17.70 8.80
N GLU A 297 -7.24 -18.95 8.44
CA GLU A 297 -8.04 -20.09 8.90
C GLU A 297 -7.14 -21.09 9.61
N LYS A 298 -7.40 -21.33 10.90
CA LYS A 298 -6.68 -22.38 11.63
C LYS A 298 -7.04 -23.75 11.06
N PHE A 299 -6.02 -24.51 10.70
CA PHE A 299 -6.14 -25.86 10.16
C PHE A 299 -5.98 -26.92 11.26
N ILE A 300 -4.89 -26.82 12.03
CA ILE A 300 -4.56 -27.70 13.15
C ILE A 300 -4.17 -26.80 14.33
N ASP A 301 -4.52 -27.23 15.54
CA ASP A 301 -4.12 -26.58 16.79
C ASP A 301 -2.90 -27.27 17.38
N GLY A 302 -2.11 -26.56 18.17
CA GLY A 302 -0.88 -27.10 18.76
C GLY A 302 -0.19 -26.12 19.69
N PRO A 303 0.66 -26.60 20.62
CA PRO A 303 1.40 -25.74 21.55
C PRO A 303 2.68 -25.12 20.97
N GLY A 304 3.13 -25.53 19.78
CA GLY A 304 4.36 -25.05 19.16
C GLY A 304 4.27 -23.66 18.52
N THR A 305 5.33 -23.23 17.83
CA THR A 305 5.36 -21.96 17.10
C THR A 305 4.32 -21.97 15.96
N PRO A 306 3.39 -20.99 15.88
CA PRO A 306 2.41 -20.91 14.80
C PRO A 306 3.04 -20.87 13.41
N VAL A 307 2.52 -21.70 12.50
CA VAL A 307 2.97 -21.76 11.10
C VAL A 307 1.90 -21.21 10.18
N ILE A 308 2.21 -20.17 9.42
CA ILE A 308 1.27 -19.53 8.49
C ILE A 308 1.65 -19.88 7.05
N VAL A 309 0.71 -20.49 6.34
CA VAL A 309 0.95 -21.01 4.99
C VAL A 309 0.16 -20.21 3.96
N ALA A 310 0.86 -19.57 3.02
CA ALA A 310 0.25 -18.93 1.85
C ALA A 310 0.67 -19.63 0.57
N ARG A 311 -0.33 -20.13 -0.15
CA ARG A 311 -0.11 -20.65 -1.50
C ARG A 311 -0.21 -19.52 -2.51
N GLY A 312 0.58 -19.63 -3.58
CA GLY A 312 0.42 -18.78 -4.75
C GLY A 312 -0.53 -19.40 -5.75
N PHE A 313 -0.34 -19.00 -7.00
CA PHE A 313 -1.09 -19.53 -8.12
C PHE A 313 -0.88 -21.05 -8.29
N SER A 314 -1.95 -21.83 -8.22
CA SER A 314 -1.93 -23.25 -8.58
C SER A 314 -2.87 -23.50 -9.76
N THR A 315 -2.31 -23.89 -10.91
CA THR A 315 -3.02 -24.25 -12.16
C THR A 315 -3.80 -25.56 -12.07
N GLU A 316 -3.54 -26.36 -11.06
CA GLU A 316 -4.15 -27.67 -10.93
C GLU A 316 -5.42 -27.57 -10.11
N LYS A 317 -6.41 -28.38 -10.49
CA LYS A 317 -7.74 -28.51 -9.87
C LYS A 317 -7.71 -28.90 -8.39
N ASP A 318 -6.55 -28.93 -7.76
CA ASP A 318 -6.39 -29.34 -6.38
C ASP A 318 -6.65 -28.18 -5.41
N ARG A 319 -7.94 -28.01 -5.13
CA ARG A 319 -8.44 -27.19 -4.01
C ARG A 319 -8.03 -27.78 -2.65
N ASN A 320 -7.51 -29.00 -2.62
CA ASN A 320 -7.09 -29.65 -1.40
C ASN A 320 -5.71 -29.11 -1.04
N TRP A 321 -5.64 -28.40 0.09
CA TRP A 321 -4.38 -27.94 0.67
C TRP A 321 -3.47 -29.11 1.13
N ALA A 322 -3.86 -30.36 0.88
CA ALA A 322 -3.24 -31.60 1.34
C ALA A 322 -1.72 -31.58 1.26
N ALA A 323 -1.13 -31.52 0.05
CA ALA A 323 0.33 -31.55 -0.09
C ALA A 323 1.05 -30.42 0.70
N ALA A 324 0.46 -29.22 0.73
CA ALA A 324 1.05 -28.10 1.46
C ALA A 324 0.93 -28.29 2.99
N MET A 325 -0.19 -28.81 3.47
CA MET A 325 -0.39 -29.07 4.89
C MET A 325 0.43 -30.27 5.35
N ASP A 326 0.46 -31.36 4.59
CA ASP A 326 1.27 -32.55 4.89
C ASP A 326 2.76 -32.17 4.98
N ALA A 327 3.28 -31.35 4.07
CA ALA A 327 4.67 -30.90 4.11
C ALA A 327 5.00 -30.07 5.36
N VAL A 328 4.05 -29.25 5.82
CA VAL A 328 4.22 -28.40 7.00
C VAL A 328 4.05 -29.21 8.29
N GLU A 329 3.02 -30.06 8.38
CA GLU A 329 2.76 -30.94 9.52
C GLU A 329 3.93 -31.91 9.76
N ASN A 330 4.48 -32.50 8.69
CA ASN A 330 5.65 -33.37 8.80
C ASN A 330 6.89 -32.65 9.37
N ARG A 331 7.00 -31.33 9.20
CA ARG A 331 8.12 -30.53 9.71
C ARG A 331 7.84 -29.94 11.10
N TYR A 332 6.58 -29.62 11.36
CA TYR A 332 6.10 -28.92 12.55
C TYR A 332 4.87 -29.65 13.13
N PRO A 333 5.02 -30.89 13.63
CA PRO A 333 3.89 -31.72 14.04
C PRO A 333 3.14 -31.20 15.27
N ASP A 334 3.82 -30.45 16.14
CA ASP A 334 3.25 -29.90 17.38
C ASP A 334 2.79 -28.43 17.24
N SER A 335 2.96 -27.82 16.07
CA SER A 335 2.65 -26.41 15.85
C SER A 335 1.19 -26.20 15.44
N PRO A 336 0.54 -25.09 15.86
CA PRO A 336 -0.71 -24.68 15.26
C PRO A 336 -0.43 -24.19 13.82
N ILE A 337 -1.21 -24.69 12.86
CA ILE A 337 -1.01 -24.41 11.43
C ILE A 337 -2.19 -23.59 10.91
N TYR A 338 -1.90 -22.50 10.20
CA TYR A 338 -2.88 -21.58 9.65
C TYR A 338 -2.77 -21.48 8.13
N ARG A 339 -3.91 -21.43 7.45
CA ARG A 339 -4.02 -21.19 6.02
C ARG A 339 -4.33 -19.72 5.76
N LEU A 340 -3.49 -19.06 4.98
CA LEU A 340 -3.76 -17.73 4.47
C LEU A 340 -4.42 -17.81 3.09
N HIS A 341 -5.71 -17.51 3.05
CA HIS A 341 -6.47 -17.37 1.80
C HIS A 341 -6.35 -15.93 1.29
N TRP A 342 -6.15 -15.74 -0.02
CA TRP A 342 -6.04 -14.43 -0.67
C TRP A 342 -6.17 -14.54 -2.21
N GLY A 343 -6.45 -13.44 -2.92
CA GLY A 343 -6.19 -13.28 -4.36
C GLY A 343 -7.02 -14.11 -5.37
N SER A 344 -8.15 -14.68 -4.97
CA SER A 344 -8.92 -15.66 -5.78
C SER A 344 -9.42 -15.22 -7.17
N ARG A 345 -9.53 -13.92 -7.50
CA ARG A 345 -10.15 -13.45 -8.76
C ARG A 345 -9.14 -13.22 -9.89
N GLU A 346 -8.01 -12.60 -9.59
CA GLU A 346 -6.97 -12.26 -10.57
C GLU A 346 -6.04 -13.46 -10.84
N LEU A 347 -5.89 -14.33 -9.84
CA LEU A 347 -5.21 -15.61 -10.01
C LEU A 347 -5.95 -16.49 -11.03
N ASN A 348 -7.28 -16.44 -11.11
CA ASN A 348 -8.03 -17.12 -12.18
C ASN A 348 -7.74 -16.54 -13.58
N ALA A 349 -7.53 -15.23 -13.68
CA ALA A 349 -7.19 -14.59 -14.96
C ALA A 349 -5.78 -14.99 -15.43
N LEU A 350 -4.82 -15.14 -14.51
CA LEU A 350 -3.52 -15.80 -14.77
C LEU A 350 -3.68 -17.31 -15.05
N GLY A 351 -4.66 -17.94 -14.40
CA GLY A 351 -5.20 -19.28 -14.64
C GLY A 351 -5.42 -19.59 -16.10
N ILE A 352 -6.26 -18.77 -16.72
CA ILE A 352 -6.70 -18.92 -18.10
C ILE A 352 -5.54 -18.80 -19.10
N LEU A 353 -4.53 -17.97 -18.79
CA LEU A 353 -3.32 -17.83 -19.60
C LEU A 353 -2.47 -19.10 -19.62
N LEU A 354 -2.59 -19.96 -18.60
CA LEU A 354 -1.81 -21.19 -18.45
C LEU A 354 -2.61 -22.47 -18.76
N ILE A 355 -3.95 -22.44 -18.72
CA ILE A 355 -4.82 -23.62 -18.84
C ILE A 355 -5.18 -24.00 -20.30
N LYS A 356 -4.86 -23.20 -21.31
CA LYS A 356 -5.14 -23.59 -22.71
C LYS A 356 -4.03 -24.45 -23.30
N ASN A 357 -4.06 -25.78 -23.08
CA ASN A 357 -3.54 -26.93 -23.87
C ASN A 357 -2.40 -26.75 -24.91
N LEU A 358 -1.56 -25.74 -24.76
CA LEU A 358 -0.44 -25.35 -25.59
C LEU A 358 0.63 -24.99 -24.57
N GLY A 359 1.82 -25.59 -24.69
CA GLY A 359 2.89 -25.34 -23.74
C GLY A 359 3.13 -23.84 -23.60
N VAL A 360 3.56 -23.36 -22.42
CA VAL A 360 3.79 -21.93 -22.13
C VAL A 360 4.59 -21.23 -23.25
N LYS A 361 5.53 -21.95 -23.90
CA LYS A 361 6.26 -21.48 -25.09
C LYS A 361 5.39 -21.18 -26.32
N GLN A 362 4.40 -22.02 -26.62
CA GLN A 362 3.51 -21.90 -27.77
C GLN A 362 2.47 -20.78 -27.57
N VAL A 363 1.90 -20.66 -26.37
CA VAL A 363 0.96 -19.56 -26.05
C VAL A 363 1.68 -18.21 -26.09
N MET A 364 2.91 -18.13 -25.56
CA MET A 364 3.72 -16.90 -25.60
C MET A 364 4.18 -16.55 -27.01
N GLY A 365 4.51 -17.53 -27.85
CA GLY A 365 4.85 -17.31 -29.25
C GLY A 365 3.67 -16.78 -30.09
N VAL A 366 2.46 -17.29 -29.83
CA VAL A 366 1.23 -16.81 -30.50
C VAL A 366 0.81 -15.43 -29.98
N ALA A 367 0.89 -15.19 -28.67
CA ALA A 367 0.54 -13.89 -28.07
C ALA A 367 1.51 -12.77 -28.48
N MET A 368 2.83 -13.03 -28.48
CA MET A 368 3.81 -12.07 -29.02
C MET A 368 3.67 -11.89 -30.53
N GLY A 369 3.33 -12.95 -31.28
CA GLY A 369 3.07 -12.86 -32.72
C GLY A 369 1.83 -12.03 -33.08
N LEU A 370 0.79 -12.06 -32.25
CA LEU A 370 -0.41 -11.23 -32.40
C LEU A 370 -0.16 -9.78 -31.98
N ALA A 371 0.58 -9.54 -30.89
CA ALA A 371 0.96 -8.19 -30.45
C ALA A 371 1.90 -7.49 -31.47
N ALA A 372 2.84 -8.23 -32.06
CA ALA A 372 3.74 -7.73 -33.11
C ALA A 372 3.04 -7.49 -34.46
N ARG A 373 1.86 -8.09 -34.69
CA ARG A 373 1.03 -7.82 -35.87
C ARG A 373 0.08 -6.63 -35.66
N ALA A 374 -0.35 -6.37 -34.44
CA ALA A 374 -1.19 -5.21 -34.10
C ALA A 374 -0.46 -3.87 -34.30
N SER A 375 0.88 -3.84 -34.21
CA SER A 375 1.67 -2.62 -34.42
C SER A 375 1.87 -2.25 -35.90
N LYS A 376 1.62 -3.16 -36.86
CA LYS A 376 1.91 -2.93 -38.29
C LYS A 376 0.71 -2.56 -39.16
N THR A 377 -0.51 -2.48 -38.62
CA THR A 377 -1.72 -2.17 -39.41
C THR A 377 -2.60 -1.05 -38.84
N ALA A 378 -2.02 -0.08 -38.13
CA ALA A 378 -2.67 1.21 -37.88
C ALA A 378 -2.29 2.21 -38.98
N LYS A 379 -2.97 2.16 -40.13
CA LYS A 379 -2.94 3.29 -41.08
C LYS A 379 -3.64 4.48 -40.40
N LEU A 380 -2.86 5.44 -39.93
CA LEU A 380 -3.30 6.73 -39.43
C LEU A 380 -4.08 7.50 -40.52
N GLY A 381 -5.35 7.80 -40.27
CA GLY A 381 -6.04 8.93 -40.90
C GLY A 381 -5.96 10.15 -39.97
N PRO A 382 -5.96 11.40 -40.50
CA PRO A 382 -5.66 12.62 -39.73
C PRO A 382 -6.72 13.02 -38.69
N LEU A 383 -7.79 12.24 -38.52
CA LEU A 383 -8.90 12.53 -37.59
C LEU A 383 -9.39 11.31 -36.79
N ALA A 384 -8.60 10.25 -36.68
CA ALA A 384 -8.95 9.13 -35.79
C ALA A 384 -8.36 9.38 -34.39
N PRO A 385 -9.18 9.52 -33.33
CA PRO A 385 -8.64 9.58 -31.97
C PRO A 385 -7.99 8.23 -31.67
N VAL A 386 -6.67 8.23 -31.53
CA VAL A 386 -5.89 7.07 -31.09
C VAL A 386 -6.25 6.83 -29.62
N ILE A 387 -7.34 6.11 -29.37
CA ILE A 387 -7.58 5.47 -28.08
C ILE A 387 -6.64 4.26 -28.06
N LEU A 388 -5.38 4.50 -27.75
CA LEU A 388 -4.50 3.47 -27.22
C LEU A 388 -5.13 3.03 -25.90
N THR A 389 -5.77 1.87 -25.93
CA THR A 389 -6.49 1.28 -24.80
C THR A 389 -5.57 1.18 -23.60
N SER A 390 -5.90 1.91 -22.54
CA SER A 390 -5.22 1.90 -21.24
C SER A 390 -5.26 0.53 -20.54
N ASP A 391 -6.03 -0.42 -21.07
CA ASP A 391 -6.14 -1.80 -20.58
C ASP A 391 -5.07 -2.75 -21.14
N LEU A 392 -4.34 -2.39 -22.20
CA LEU A 392 -3.32 -3.29 -22.77
C LEU A 392 -2.01 -3.32 -21.95
N MET A 393 -1.85 -2.42 -20.97
CA MET A 393 -0.65 -2.34 -20.12
C MET A 393 -0.81 -2.94 -18.71
N LYS A 394 -1.99 -3.40 -18.31
CA LYS A 394 -2.14 -4.15 -17.06
C LYS A 394 -1.93 -5.62 -17.34
N ASN A 395 -0.68 -6.08 -17.35
CA ASN A 395 -0.44 -7.52 -17.31
C ASN A 395 -1.03 -8.05 -15.98
N PRO A 396 -1.95 -9.04 -16.01
CA PRO A 396 -2.50 -9.66 -14.80
C PRO A 396 -1.42 -10.10 -13.79
N TRP A 397 -0.21 -10.39 -14.28
CA TRP A 397 0.96 -10.69 -13.47
C TRP A 397 1.36 -9.55 -12.53
N HIS A 398 1.44 -8.32 -13.05
CA HIS A 398 1.81 -7.15 -12.25
C HIS A 398 0.76 -6.88 -11.17
N THR A 399 -0.53 -6.97 -11.53
CA THR A 399 -1.63 -6.84 -10.56
C THR A 399 -1.54 -7.90 -9.47
N ALA A 400 -1.21 -9.15 -9.82
CA ALA A 400 -1.06 -10.23 -8.84
C ALA A 400 0.14 -10.03 -7.91
N LYS A 401 1.26 -9.50 -8.41
CA LYS A 401 2.42 -9.10 -7.59
C LYS A 401 2.07 -8.01 -6.58
N VAL A 402 1.45 -6.93 -7.03
CA VAL A 402 1.02 -5.82 -6.14
C VAL A 402 0.06 -6.35 -5.08
N ARG A 403 -0.84 -7.27 -5.44
CA ARG A 403 -1.74 -7.91 -4.47
C ARG A 403 -0.99 -8.80 -3.49
N ALA A 404 0.02 -9.55 -3.93
CA ALA A 404 0.87 -10.35 -3.03
C ALA A 404 1.60 -9.45 -2.01
N ASP A 405 2.14 -8.31 -2.45
CA ASP A 405 2.78 -7.34 -1.55
C ASP A 405 1.78 -6.81 -0.51
N ARG A 406 0.59 -6.40 -0.95
CA ARG A 406 -0.47 -5.91 -0.05
C ARG A 406 -0.96 -6.99 0.92
N THR A 407 -0.99 -8.26 0.48
CA THR A 407 -1.27 -9.41 1.36
C THR A 407 -0.22 -9.53 2.45
N GLY A 408 1.06 -9.43 2.09
CA GLY A 408 2.16 -9.49 3.05
C GLY A 408 2.09 -8.37 4.09
N VAL A 409 1.83 -7.13 3.65
CA VAL A 409 1.67 -5.98 4.56
C VAL A 409 0.47 -6.15 5.50
N ALA A 410 -0.68 -6.61 4.98
CA ALA A 410 -1.85 -6.86 5.81
C ALA A 410 -1.64 -7.99 6.82
N LEU A 411 -0.95 -9.07 6.41
CA LEU A 411 -0.56 -10.14 7.32
C LEU A 411 0.37 -9.61 8.42
N ALA A 412 1.39 -8.83 8.07
CA ALA A 412 2.30 -8.21 9.03
C ALA A 412 1.55 -7.32 10.03
N GLY A 413 0.58 -6.53 9.57
CA GLY A 413 -0.25 -5.70 10.44
C GLY A 413 -1.12 -6.52 11.40
N ILE A 414 -1.67 -7.65 10.96
CA ILE A 414 -2.42 -8.56 11.85
C ILE A 414 -1.49 -9.19 12.88
N LEU A 415 -0.32 -9.68 12.45
CA LEU A 415 0.65 -10.30 13.35
C LEU A 415 1.16 -9.32 14.41
N ALA A 416 1.39 -8.06 14.03
CA ALA A 416 1.77 -7.01 14.99
C ALA A 416 0.67 -6.72 16.04
N HIS A 417 -0.59 -6.99 15.71
CA HIS A 417 -1.74 -6.86 16.61
C HIS A 417 -2.23 -8.20 17.17
N THR A 418 -1.38 -9.23 17.17
CA THR A 418 -1.66 -10.51 17.82
C THR A 418 -0.65 -10.73 18.94
N GLU A 419 -1.06 -11.30 20.07
CA GLU A 419 -0.17 -11.67 21.19
C GLU A 419 0.60 -12.96 20.85
N LEU A 420 1.47 -12.86 19.84
CA LEU A 420 2.39 -13.93 19.43
C LEU A 420 3.82 -13.56 19.79
N GLU A 421 4.58 -14.51 20.34
CA GLU A 421 6.02 -14.34 20.57
C GLU A 421 6.83 -14.66 19.31
N ASN A 422 6.52 -15.78 18.66
CA ASN A 422 7.22 -16.29 17.49
C ASN A 422 6.23 -16.71 16.39
N VAL A 423 6.67 -16.66 15.13
CA VAL A 423 5.90 -17.16 13.99
C VAL A 423 6.82 -17.77 12.92
N ILE A 424 6.32 -18.78 12.21
CA ILE A 424 6.97 -19.37 11.03
C ILE A 424 6.12 -19.05 9.80
N LEU A 425 6.77 -18.58 8.74
CA LEU A 425 6.10 -18.19 7.50
C LEU A 425 6.43 -19.16 6.37
N VAL A 426 5.43 -19.72 5.71
CA VAL A 426 5.60 -20.66 4.59
C VAL A 426 4.85 -20.15 3.36
N GLY A 427 5.56 -19.94 2.26
CA GLY A 427 4.99 -19.33 1.05
C GLY A 427 5.40 -20.04 -0.23
N HIS A 428 4.46 -20.31 -1.13
CA HIS A 428 4.76 -20.84 -2.47
C HIS A 428 4.46 -19.82 -3.56
N SER A 429 5.32 -19.70 -4.57
CA SER A 429 5.07 -18.81 -5.73
C SER A 429 4.83 -17.36 -5.29
N LEU A 430 3.72 -16.73 -5.69
CA LEU A 430 3.33 -15.40 -5.20
C LEU A 430 3.00 -15.38 -3.69
N GLY A 431 2.64 -16.51 -3.09
CA GLY A 431 2.55 -16.65 -1.63
C GLY A 431 3.92 -16.53 -0.97
N GLY A 432 4.99 -17.00 -1.63
CA GLY A 432 6.37 -16.76 -1.21
C GLY A 432 6.73 -15.28 -1.20
N ARG A 433 6.30 -14.53 -2.23
CA ARG A 433 6.42 -13.06 -2.25
C ARG A 433 5.66 -12.40 -1.11
N ALA A 434 4.43 -12.83 -0.83
CA ALA A 434 3.66 -12.31 0.31
C ALA A 434 4.38 -12.55 1.65
N MET A 435 5.00 -13.72 1.85
CA MET A 435 5.76 -14.03 3.06
C MET A 435 7.06 -13.24 3.20
N ILE A 436 7.79 -13.04 2.10
CA ILE A 436 8.96 -12.13 2.08
C ILE A 436 8.52 -10.73 2.50
N THR A 437 7.47 -10.19 1.87
CA THR A 437 6.96 -8.85 2.18
C THR A 437 6.48 -8.76 3.63
N ALA A 438 5.76 -9.76 4.14
CA ALA A 438 5.35 -9.80 5.54
C ALA A 438 6.55 -9.76 6.48
N ALA A 439 7.60 -10.54 6.19
CA ALA A 439 8.80 -10.61 6.99
C ALA A 439 9.58 -9.29 7.00
N GLU A 440 9.80 -8.71 5.82
CA GLU A 440 10.46 -7.40 5.70
C GLU A 440 9.67 -6.28 6.40
N THR A 441 8.32 -6.33 6.35
CA THR A 441 7.48 -5.32 7.01
C THR A 441 7.49 -5.52 8.54
N LEU A 442 7.43 -6.76 9.04
CA LEU A 442 7.50 -7.04 10.48
C LEU A 442 8.86 -6.70 11.09
N ALA A 443 9.96 -6.90 10.36
CA ALA A 443 11.32 -6.58 10.82
C ALA A 443 11.52 -5.11 11.19
N THR A 444 10.65 -4.24 10.68
CA THR A 444 10.67 -2.80 10.96
C THR A 444 9.70 -2.40 12.09
N SER A 445 8.96 -3.35 12.67
CA SER A 445 8.09 -3.18 13.84
C SER A 445 8.81 -3.52 15.14
N LYS A 446 8.51 -2.79 16.22
CA LYS A 446 9.01 -3.09 17.56
C LYS A 446 8.10 -4.03 18.37
N ASP A 447 6.83 -4.09 18.00
CA ASP A 447 5.78 -4.73 18.80
C ASP A 447 5.21 -6.00 18.14
N GLY A 448 5.82 -6.46 17.04
CA GLY A 448 5.42 -7.70 16.36
C GLY A 448 6.13 -8.95 16.86
N PRO A 449 5.63 -10.16 16.54
CA PRO A 449 6.31 -11.41 16.85
C PRO A 449 7.67 -11.50 16.16
N SER A 450 8.60 -12.21 16.77
CA SER A 450 9.83 -12.62 16.10
C SER A 450 9.50 -13.65 15.02
N ILE A 451 10.17 -13.60 13.87
CA ILE A 451 10.02 -14.60 12.83
C ILE A 451 11.12 -15.64 13.04
N GLU A 452 10.73 -16.87 13.35
CA GLU A 452 11.70 -17.93 13.60
C GLU A 452 12.34 -18.37 12.29
N GLN A 453 11.51 -18.81 11.34
CA GLN A 453 11.93 -19.26 10.03
C GLN A 453 10.97 -18.79 8.94
N VAL A 454 11.50 -18.62 7.74
CA VAL A 454 10.70 -18.37 6.53
C VAL A 454 11.04 -19.44 5.50
N HIS A 455 10.06 -20.23 5.06
CA HIS A 455 10.21 -21.17 3.95
C HIS A 455 9.53 -20.63 2.71
N ILE A 456 10.30 -20.37 1.66
CA ILE A 456 9.76 -19.95 0.36
C ILE A 456 10.02 -21.01 -0.70
N LEU A 457 8.96 -21.46 -1.38
CA LEU A 457 9.01 -22.50 -2.39
C LEU A 457 8.70 -21.91 -3.77
N GLY A 458 9.66 -21.91 -4.68
CA GLY A 458 9.47 -21.37 -6.03
C GLY A 458 8.98 -19.92 -6.01
N ALA A 459 9.50 -19.07 -5.11
CA ALA A 459 8.98 -17.72 -4.92
C ALA A 459 9.07 -16.84 -6.16
N ALA A 460 7.96 -16.16 -6.45
CA ALA A 460 7.81 -15.19 -7.53
C ALA A 460 8.28 -13.79 -7.10
N GLU A 461 9.47 -13.70 -6.53
CA GLU A 461 10.13 -12.45 -6.15
C GLU A 461 11.37 -12.21 -7.03
N GLY A 462 11.62 -10.96 -7.43
CA GLY A 462 12.75 -10.65 -8.30
C GLY A 462 14.05 -10.63 -7.50
N GLN A 463 15.16 -11.03 -8.11
CA GLN A 463 16.47 -10.84 -7.50
C GLN A 463 16.75 -9.34 -7.27
N LYS A 464 17.29 -9.00 -6.11
CA LYS A 464 17.71 -7.66 -5.69
C LYS A 464 19.16 -7.71 -5.19
N SER A 465 19.84 -6.58 -5.19
CA SER A 465 21.22 -6.46 -4.69
C SER A 465 21.31 -6.49 -3.16
N ASP A 466 20.25 -6.06 -2.48
CA ASP A 466 20.21 -5.98 -1.02
C ASP A 466 19.01 -6.77 -0.46
N TRP A 467 19.31 -7.67 0.47
CA TRP A 467 18.38 -8.51 1.21
C TRP A 467 18.60 -8.37 2.72
N ARG A 468 19.28 -7.31 3.18
CA ARG A 468 19.59 -7.08 4.58
C ARG A 468 18.35 -7.15 5.47
N LEU A 469 17.28 -6.48 5.06
CA LEU A 469 16.04 -6.43 5.82
C LEU A 469 15.40 -7.81 6.00
N LEU A 470 15.41 -8.63 4.95
CA LEU A 470 14.94 -10.01 5.00
C LEU A 470 15.89 -10.92 5.81
N ASN A 471 17.19 -10.65 5.79
CA ASN A 471 18.16 -11.38 6.60
C ASN A 471 18.01 -11.07 8.10
N GLU A 472 17.75 -9.81 8.44
CA GLU A 472 17.55 -9.31 9.80
C GLU A 472 16.15 -9.61 10.35
N SER A 473 15.20 -10.03 9.50
CA SER A 473 13.82 -10.31 9.91
C SER A 473 13.64 -11.63 10.65
N VAL A 474 14.58 -12.56 10.50
CA VAL A 474 14.49 -13.92 11.06
C VAL A 474 15.50 -14.16 12.18
N SER A 475 15.13 -14.94 13.19
CA SER A 475 16.04 -15.39 14.24
C SER A 475 16.87 -16.61 13.86
N ASP A 476 16.42 -17.42 12.87
CA ASP A 476 17.17 -18.56 12.35
C ASP A 476 17.47 -18.42 10.84
N LYS A 477 16.57 -18.88 9.96
CA LYS A 477 16.81 -18.94 8.52
C LYS A 477 15.60 -18.58 7.65
N VAL A 478 15.92 -17.95 6.52
CA VAL A 478 15.09 -17.93 5.31
C VAL A 478 15.55 -19.06 4.39
N HIS A 479 14.75 -20.11 4.28
CA HIS A 479 14.96 -21.22 3.38
C HIS A 479 14.28 -20.96 2.03
N ASN A 480 15.08 -20.78 0.97
CA ASN A 480 14.57 -20.68 -0.39
C ASN A 480 14.77 -21.99 -1.14
N TYR A 481 13.68 -22.62 -1.55
CA TYR A 481 13.69 -23.81 -2.38
C TYR A 481 13.42 -23.39 -3.83
N TYR A 482 14.45 -23.49 -4.67
CA TYR A 482 14.38 -23.05 -6.07
C TYR A 482 14.58 -24.23 -7.03
N SER A 483 13.94 -24.17 -8.19
CA SER A 483 14.16 -25.14 -9.27
C SER A 483 14.40 -24.44 -10.59
N THR A 484 15.52 -24.76 -11.24
CA THR A 484 15.86 -24.30 -12.59
C THR A 484 14.97 -24.91 -13.68
N LYS A 485 14.22 -25.96 -13.33
CA LYS A 485 13.25 -26.66 -14.21
C LYS A 485 11.86 -26.03 -14.14
N ASP A 486 11.62 -25.04 -13.27
CA ASP A 486 10.34 -24.35 -13.14
C ASP A 486 9.99 -23.51 -14.39
N GLY A 487 9.12 -24.07 -15.23
CA GLY A 487 8.69 -23.43 -16.48
C GLY A 487 7.88 -22.13 -16.29
N VAL A 488 7.13 -22.00 -15.20
CA VAL A 488 6.32 -20.79 -14.93
C VAL A 488 7.25 -19.63 -14.63
N LEU A 489 8.20 -19.82 -13.72
CA LEU A 489 9.18 -18.79 -13.40
C LEU A 489 10.16 -18.55 -14.56
N LYS A 490 10.53 -19.59 -15.32
CA LYS A 490 11.45 -19.44 -16.45
C LYS A 490 10.88 -18.60 -17.59
N TYR A 491 9.62 -18.80 -17.96
CA TYR A 491 9.02 -18.15 -19.13
C TYR A 491 8.05 -17.04 -18.75
N LEU A 492 7.02 -17.33 -17.94
CA LEU A 492 5.96 -16.37 -17.66
C LEU A 492 6.48 -15.21 -16.80
N TYR A 493 7.16 -15.51 -15.69
CA TYR A 493 7.75 -14.48 -14.84
C TYR A 493 8.74 -13.63 -15.61
N THR A 494 9.72 -14.26 -16.27
CA THR A 494 10.78 -13.55 -17.01
C THR A 494 10.20 -12.63 -18.06
N THR A 495 9.23 -13.07 -18.86
CA THR A 495 8.60 -12.20 -19.86
C THR A 495 7.77 -11.10 -19.21
N ALA A 496 7.01 -11.40 -18.17
CA ALA A 496 6.19 -10.40 -17.48
C ALA A 496 7.03 -9.33 -16.76
N GLN A 497 8.25 -9.67 -16.36
CA GLN A 497 9.16 -8.81 -15.61
C GLN A 497 10.34 -8.31 -16.45
N ALA A 498 10.14 -8.16 -17.76
CA ALA A 498 11.11 -7.57 -18.69
C ALA A 498 12.52 -8.18 -18.61
N GLY A 499 12.60 -9.50 -18.43
CA GLY A 499 13.86 -10.24 -18.34
C GLY A 499 14.39 -10.48 -16.92
N SER A 500 13.73 -9.95 -15.88
CA SER A 500 14.11 -10.21 -14.49
C SER A 500 14.02 -11.70 -14.16
N THR A 501 14.94 -12.16 -13.31
CA THR A 501 14.98 -13.54 -12.82
C THR A 501 14.36 -13.63 -11.42
N ALA A 502 13.47 -14.61 -11.23
CA ALA A 502 12.88 -14.90 -9.93
C ALA A 502 13.85 -15.65 -9.00
N VAL A 503 13.80 -15.36 -7.70
CA VAL A 503 14.57 -16.08 -6.67
C VAL A 503 14.16 -17.56 -6.58
N GLY A 504 12.91 -17.90 -6.86
CA GLY A 504 12.43 -19.28 -6.97
C GLY A 504 12.94 -20.05 -8.19
N LEU A 505 13.60 -19.39 -9.15
CA LEU A 505 14.19 -20.03 -10.34
C LEU A 505 15.70 -20.26 -10.21
N LYS A 506 16.43 -19.33 -9.55
CA LYS A 506 17.90 -19.35 -9.52
C LYS A 506 18.52 -19.10 -8.14
N GLY A 507 17.72 -19.02 -7.09
CA GLY A 507 18.17 -18.63 -5.76
C GLY A 507 18.19 -17.11 -5.54
N PHE A 508 18.37 -16.70 -4.29
CA PHE A 508 18.71 -15.33 -3.91
C PHE A 508 20.13 -14.97 -4.34
N ARG A 509 21.08 -15.92 -4.27
CA ARG A 509 22.50 -15.74 -4.59
C ARG A 509 23.15 -14.61 -3.81
N THR A 510 22.93 -14.61 -2.50
CA THR A 510 23.43 -13.58 -1.59
C THR A 510 24.45 -14.14 -0.61
N SER A 511 25.27 -13.26 -0.04
CA SER A 511 26.20 -13.58 1.05
C SER A 511 25.59 -13.41 2.44
N TYR A 512 24.33 -12.98 2.55
CA TYR A 512 23.65 -12.81 3.83
C TYR A 512 23.51 -14.16 4.56
N PRO A 513 24.00 -14.28 5.81
CA PRO A 513 24.16 -15.58 6.47
C PRO A 513 22.82 -16.26 6.78
N ASN A 514 21.74 -15.51 7.00
CA ASN A 514 20.45 -16.08 7.37
C ASN A 514 19.62 -16.52 6.16
N ILE A 515 20.09 -16.31 4.93
CA ILE A 515 19.38 -16.69 3.71
C ILE A 515 20.06 -17.92 3.10
N ALA A 516 19.35 -19.05 3.07
CA ALA A 516 19.84 -20.33 2.58
C ALA A 516 19.09 -20.76 1.32
N ASP A 517 19.81 -20.82 0.20
CA ASP A 517 19.32 -21.34 -1.07
C ASP A 517 19.47 -22.87 -1.13
N HIS A 518 18.39 -23.57 -1.46
CA HIS A 518 18.31 -25.02 -1.65
C HIS A 518 17.91 -25.28 -3.11
N ASP A 519 18.84 -25.79 -3.90
CA ASP A 519 18.54 -26.26 -5.26
C ASP A 519 17.77 -27.58 -5.17
N VAL A 520 16.50 -27.56 -5.54
CA VAL A 520 15.62 -28.74 -5.59
C VAL A 520 15.27 -29.11 -7.03
N SER A 521 16.14 -28.75 -7.98
CA SER A 521 15.90 -28.99 -9.41
C SER A 521 15.79 -30.48 -9.73
N ASP A 522 16.41 -31.37 -8.97
CA ASP A 522 16.39 -32.81 -9.25
C ASP A 522 15.06 -33.46 -8.84
N GLU A 523 14.43 -32.95 -7.79
CA GLU A 523 13.14 -33.40 -7.30
C GLU A 523 11.98 -32.67 -8.01
N VAL A 524 12.07 -31.34 -8.14
CA VAL A 524 10.99 -30.47 -8.63
C VAL A 524 11.17 -30.18 -10.11
N GLY A 525 10.34 -30.79 -10.95
CA GLY A 525 10.28 -30.56 -12.40
C GLY A 525 9.25 -29.52 -12.83
N GLY A 526 8.29 -29.18 -11.96
CA GLY A 526 7.18 -28.28 -12.27
C GLY A 526 6.79 -27.35 -11.12
N HIS A 527 6.15 -26.23 -11.46
CA HIS A 527 5.80 -25.17 -10.50
C HIS A 527 4.82 -25.60 -9.41
N SER A 528 3.95 -26.58 -9.68
CA SER A 528 2.97 -27.14 -8.72
C SER A 528 3.58 -28.21 -7.79
N GLU A 529 4.77 -28.72 -8.09
CA GLU A 529 5.31 -29.93 -7.44
C GLU A 529 6.10 -29.65 -6.14
N TYR A 530 6.36 -28.39 -5.80
CA TYR A 530 7.23 -28.07 -4.66
C TYR A 530 6.75 -28.70 -3.35
N PHE A 531 5.48 -28.50 -2.97
CA PHE A 531 4.97 -29.04 -1.70
C PHE A 531 4.92 -30.58 -1.66
N SER A 532 4.73 -31.24 -2.80
CA SER A 532 4.66 -32.71 -2.83
C SER A 532 6.03 -33.39 -2.88
N LYS A 533 7.09 -32.65 -3.22
CA LYS A 533 8.43 -33.23 -3.44
C LYS A 533 9.54 -32.65 -2.56
N VAL A 534 9.31 -31.50 -1.93
CA VAL A 534 10.30 -30.84 -1.08
C VAL A 534 10.03 -31.14 0.38
N LYS A 535 11.06 -31.58 1.09
CA LYS A 535 11.05 -31.64 2.56
C LYS A 535 11.56 -30.31 3.13
N LEU A 536 10.74 -29.66 3.96
CA LEU A 536 11.14 -28.44 4.66
C LEU A 536 12.30 -28.76 5.63
N ARG A 537 13.23 -27.81 5.76
CA ARG A 537 14.54 -28.01 6.43
C ARG A 537 14.49 -27.66 7.90
#